data_AF-G6FNU8-F1
#
_entry.id   AF-G6FNU8-F1
#
_cell.length_a   1.000
_cell.length_b   1.000
_cell.length_c   1.000
_cell.angle_alpha   90.00
_cell.angle_beta   90.00
_cell.angle_gamma   90.00
#
_symmetry.space_group_name_H-M   'P 1'
#
loop_
_entity.id
_entity.type
_entity.pdbx_description
1 polymer ?
#
loop_
_entity_poly.entity_id
_entity_poly.type
_entity_poly.pdbx_seq_one_letter_code
_entity_poly.pdbx_strand_id
1 'polypeptide(L)'
;MTWRGSTTVKDRIFACLPYLLPVVEVFAFGQFFLTQFPPVQYLFLPLLPLLRIYYGVRYAGLIIFFALFIFVVRNEKISHFIRFNTMQAILLDIIVFLFGVLTDVVGLLPAGGFAVQTLYTTVFLGIVAACVYSMIQSLLGRYAEIPAISDAVYMQLPR
;
A
#
# COMPACT_ATOMS: atom_id res chain seq x y z
N MET A 1 -22.73 16.94 6.40
CA MET A 1 -22.32 15.53 6.14
C MET A 1 -21.99 14.88 7.48
N THR A 2 -22.99 14.34 8.16
CA THR A 2 -22.90 13.85 9.54
C THR A 2 -23.61 12.52 9.66
N TRP A 3 -23.11 11.46 9.02
CA TRP A 3 -23.70 10.12 9.12
C TRP A 3 -22.70 9.01 8.76
N ARG A 4 -21.66 8.82 9.58
CA ARG A 4 -20.91 7.55 9.68
C ARG A 4 -20.49 7.40 11.14
N GLY A 5 -20.70 6.22 11.72
CA GLY A 5 -20.49 5.95 13.14
C GLY A 5 -19.15 6.48 13.66
N SER A 6 -19.12 6.92 14.92
CA SER A 6 -17.91 7.41 15.59
C SER A 6 -16.74 6.46 15.30
N THR A 7 -15.72 6.94 14.57
CA THR A 7 -14.50 6.17 14.30
C THR A 7 -13.77 5.95 15.60
N THR A 8 -13.89 4.74 16.14
CA THR A 8 -13.28 4.38 17.41
C THR A 8 -11.76 4.32 17.26
N VAL A 9 -11.02 4.40 18.37
CA VAL A 9 -9.55 4.24 18.34
C VAL A 9 -9.16 2.89 17.72
N LYS A 10 -9.96 1.84 17.96
CA LYS A 10 -9.76 0.53 17.34
C LYS A 10 -9.87 0.62 15.82
N ASP A 11 -10.93 1.25 15.30
CA ASP A 11 -11.10 1.42 13.85
C ASP A 11 -9.92 2.14 13.20
N ARG A 12 -9.38 3.15 13.88
CA ARG A 12 -8.22 3.93 13.40
C ARG A 12 -6.96 3.09 13.29
N ILE A 13 -6.68 2.26 14.30
CA ILE A 13 -5.51 1.36 14.29
C ILE A 13 -5.69 0.28 13.22
N PHE A 14 -6.86 -0.38 13.17
CA PHE A 14 -7.12 -1.43 12.18
C PHE A 14 -7.14 -0.91 10.74
N ALA A 15 -7.57 0.33 10.51
CA ALA A 15 -7.52 0.95 9.19
C ALA A 15 -6.10 1.25 8.69
N CYS A 16 -5.09 1.31 9.58
CA CYS A 16 -3.71 1.50 9.18
C CYS A 16 -3.04 0.20 8.68
N LEU A 17 -3.42 -0.95 9.25
CA LEU A 17 -2.75 -2.22 9.00
C LEU A 17 -2.71 -2.65 7.52
N PRO A 18 -3.78 -2.47 6.72
CA PRO A 18 -3.75 -2.85 5.31
C PRO A 18 -2.65 -2.16 4.50
N TYR A 19 -2.26 -0.92 4.85
CA TYR A 19 -1.20 -0.19 4.16
C TYR A 19 0.19 -0.80 4.36
N LEU A 20 0.36 -1.73 5.30
CA LEU A 20 1.62 -2.46 5.42
C LEU A 20 1.88 -3.36 4.20
N LEU A 21 0.84 -3.84 3.52
CA LEU A 21 0.97 -4.67 2.33
C LEU A 21 1.69 -3.91 1.18
N PRO A 22 1.15 -2.80 0.64
CA PRO A 22 1.82 -2.06 -0.43
C PRO A 22 3.18 -1.51 0.00
N VAL A 23 3.39 -1.19 1.29
CA VAL A 23 4.72 -0.81 1.80
C VAL A 23 5.71 -1.96 1.73
N VAL A 24 5.30 -3.20 2.07
CA VAL A 24 6.14 -4.40 1.93
C VAL A 24 6.41 -4.73 0.47
N GLU A 25 5.40 -4.64 -0.40
CA GLU A 25 5.58 -4.98 -1.82
C GLU A 25 6.50 -3.99 -2.54
N VAL A 26 6.37 -2.69 -2.25
CA VAL A 26 7.17 -1.67 -2.93
C VAL A 26 8.65 -1.72 -2.56
N PHE A 27 9.06 -2.46 -1.52
CA PHE A 27 10.46 -2.65 -1.18
C PHE A 27 11.31 -3.16 -2.33
N ALA A 28 10.74 -3.93 -3.26
CA ALA A 28 11.41 -4.38 -4.47
C ALA A 28 11.92 -3.22 -5.35
N PHE A 29 11.26 -2.06 -5.30
CA PHE A 29 11.66 -0.85 -6.02
C PHE A 29 12.63 0.04 -5.24
N GLY A 30 12.83 -0.23 -3.94
CA GLY A 30 13.60 0.63 -3.04
C GLY A 30 15.12 0.56 -3.20
N GLN A 31 15.65 -0.42 -3.95
CA GLN A 31 17.09 -0.71 -3.99
C GLN A 31 17.97 0.52 -4.29
N PHE A 32 17.60 1.32 -5.30
CA PHE A 32 18.41 2.48 -5.69
C PHE A 32 18.36 3.58 -4.63
N PHE A 33 17.18 3.92 -4.15
CA PHE A 33 17.01 4.96 -3.14
C PHE A 33 17.68 4.58 -1.81
N LEU A 34 17.45 3.36 -1.33
CA LEU A 34 17.95 2.91 -0.03
C LEU A 34 19.47 2.73 -0.02
N THR A 35 20.10 2.39 -1.16
CA THR A 35 21.57 2.35 -1.27
C THR A 35 22.19 3.73 -1.32
N GLN A 36 21.52 4.71 -1.94
CA GLN A 36 21.96 6.11 -1.95
C GLN A 36 21.78 6.81 -0.61
N PHE A 37 20.76 6.41 0.18
CA PHE A 37 20.48 6.97 1.51
C PHE A 37 20.43 5.90 2.61
N PRO A 38 21.57 5.27 2.97
CA PRO A 38 21.59 4.18 3.95
C PRO A 38 20.93 4.48 5.31
N PRO A 39 21.05 5.69 5.90
CA PRO A 39 20.39 5.99 7.18
C PRO A 39 18.85 5.83 7.14
N VAL A 40 18.22 5.99 5.97
CA VAL A 40 16.77 5.86 5.81
C VAL A 40 16.33 4.40 6.00
N GLN A 41 17.21 3.42 5.76
CA GLN A 41 16.92 2.01 5.97
C GLN A 41 16.54 1.71 7.43
N TYR A 42 17.08 2.47 8.39
CA TYR A 42 16.77 2.28 9.81
C TYR A 42 15.29 2.51 10.15
N LEU A 43 14.59 3.37 9.38
CA LEU A 43 13.15 3.60 9.56
C LEU A 43 12.31 2.35 9.26
N PHE A 44 12.85 1.42 8.47
CA PHE A 44 12.16 0.21 8.04
C PHE A 44 12.57 -1.03 8.83
N LEU A 45 13.44 -0.91 9.84
CA LEU A 45 13.77 -2.03 10.75
C LEU A 45 12.52 -2.70 11.35
N PRO A 46 11.46 -1.97 11.77
CA PRO A 46 10.24 -2.60 12.28
C PRO A 46 9.50 -3.46 11.25
N LEU A 47 9.77 -3.26 9.95
CA LEU A 47 9.14 -4.00 8.86
C LEU A 47 9.83 -5.34 8.56
N LEU A 48 11.07 -5.55 9.03
CA LEU A 48 11.83 -6.78 8.80
C LEU A 48 11.08 -8.10 9.10
N PRO A 49 10.35 -8.26 10.21
CA PRO A 49 9.59 -9.49 10.44
C PRO A 49 8.51 -9.71 9.37
N LEU A 50 7.84 -8.64 8.93
CA LEU A 50 6.82 -8.71 7.88
C LEU A 50 7.43 -9.05 6.53
N LEU A 51 8.56 -8.43 6.17
CA LEU A 51 9.31 -8.76 4.95
C LEU A 51 9.73 -10.22 4.92
N ARG A 52 10.22 -10.78 6.04
CA ARG A 52 10.61 -12.19 6.15
C ARG A 52 9.43 -13.14 5.93
N ILE A 53 8.26 -12.84 6.52
CA ILE A 53 7.05 -13.64 6.33
C ILE A 53 6.59 -13.56 4.87
N TYR A 54 6.52 -12.34 4.32
CA TYR A 54 6.05 -12.10 2.97
C TYR A 54 6.92 -12.81 1.92
N TYR A 55 8.25 -12.64 1.97
CA TYR A 55 9.15 -13.30 1.02
C TYR A 55 9.38 -14.80 1.31
N GLY A 56 9.04 -15.26 2.52
CA GLY A 56 9.13 -16.67 2.90
C GLY A 56 7.97 -17.54 2.41
N VAL A 57 6.86 -16.92 1.98
CA VAL A 57 5.65 -17.63 1.53
C VAL A 57 5.43 -17.38 0.04
N ARG A 58 5.38 -18.46 -0.74
CA ARG A 58 5.06 -18.37 -2.17
C ARG A 58 3.67 -17.77 -2.36
N TYR A 59 3.56 -16.78 -3.23
CA TYR A 59 2.30 -16.05 -3.51
C TYR A 59 1.71 -15.28 -2.31
N ALA A 60 2.53 -14.90 -1.32
CA ALA A 60 2.07 -14.14 -0.15
C ALA A 60 1.20 -12.93 -0.51
N GLY A 61 1.64 -12.09 -1.45
CA GLY A 61 0.86 -10.93 -1.92
C GLY A 61 -0.54 -11.29 -2.38
N LEU A 62 -0.66 -12.28 -3.27
CA LEU A 62 -1.96 -12.74 -3.77
C LEU A 62 -2.85 -13.32 -2.65
N ILE A 63 -2.27 -14.08 -1.72
CA ILE A 63 -3.00 -14.66 -0.59
C ILE A 63 -3.53 -13.54 0.32
N ILE A 64 -2.68 -12.55 0.65
CA ILE A 64 -3.06 -11.42 1.51
C ILE A 64 -4.09 -10.54 0.81
N PHE A 65 -3.93 -10.27 -0.49
CA PHE A 65 -4.89 -9.56 -1.31
C PHE A 65 -6.29 -10.19 -1.19
N PHE A 66 -6.41 -11.49 -1.45
CA PHE A 66 -7.71 -12.17 -1.38
C PHE A 66 -8.25 -12.21 0.05
N ALA A 67 -7.39 -12.39 1.05
CA ALA A 67 -7.79 -12.38 2.45
C ALA A 67 -8.37 -11.01 2.85
N LEU A 68 -7.68 -9.91 2.53
CA LEU A 68 -8.17 -8.54 2.79
C LEU A 68 -9.45 -8.26 2.01
N PHE A 69 -9.52 -8.65 0.74
CA PHE A 69 -10.71 -8.41 -0.06
C PHE A 69 -11.94 -9.16 0.48
N ILE A 70 -11.82 -10.47 0.72
CA ILE A 70 -12.96 -11.33 1.10
C ILE A 70 -13.36 -11.09 2.56
N PHE A 71 -12.40 -11.11 3.49
CA PHE A 71 -12.72 -11.05 4.92
C PHE A 71 -12.93 -9.63 5.44
N VAL A 72 -12.35 -8.63 4.77
CA VAL A 72 -12.46 -7.23 5.20
C VAL A 72 -13.38 -6.42 4.30
N VAL A 73 -13.00 -6.20 3.04
CA VAL A 73 -13.72 -5.29 2.13
C VAL A 73 -15.17 -5.73 1.89
N ARG A 74 -15.39 -7.03 1.68
CA ARG A 74 -16.71 -7.60 1.40
C ARG A 74 -17.55 -7.86 2.66
N ASN A 75 -17.00 -7.64 3.86
CA ASN A 75 -17.68 -7.94 5.11
C ASN A 75 -18.37 -6.68 5.67
N GLU A 76 -19.68 -6.57 5.45
CA GLU A 76 -20.51 -5.44 5.93
C GLU A 76 -20.56 -5.29 7.47
N LYS A 77 -20.12 -6.31 8.22
CA LYS A 77 -20.00 -6.21 9.69
C LYS A 77 -18.80 -5.36 10.12
N ILE A 78 -17.83 -5.16 9.23
CA ILE A 78 -16.67 -4.31 9.50
C ILE A 78 -17.02 -2.86 9.17
N SER A 79 -16.51 -1.94 9.98
CA SER A 79 -16.77 -0.51 9.80
C SER A 79 -16.37 -0.06 8.40
N HIS A 80 -17.21 0.79 7.78
CA HIS A 80 -16.94 1.36 6.47
C HIS A 80 -15.56 2.04 6.42
N PHE A 81 -15.11 2.63 7.54
CA PHE A 81 -13.80 3.27 7.63
C PHE A 81 -12.62 2.31 7.40
N ILE A 82 -12.66 1.13 8.02
CA ILE A 82 -11.63 0.10 7.81
C ILE A 82 -11.72 -0.43 6.38
N ARG A 83 -12.94 -0.67 5.87
CA ARG A 83 -13.17 -1.18 4.51
C ARG A 83 -12.64 -0.23 3.44
N PHE A 84 -12.88 1.07 3.60
CA PHE A 84 -12.32 2.12 2.76
C PHE A 84 -10.79 2.07 2.71
N ASN A 85 -10.15 2.13 3.87
CA ASN A 85 -8.69 2.13 3.92
C ASN A 85 -8.08 0.82 3.42
N THR A 86 -8.76 -0.30 3.65
CA THR A 86 -8.35 -1.61 3.12
C THR A 86 -8.44 -1.63 1.60
N MET A 87 -9.54 -1.14 1.02
CA MET A 87 -9.68 -1.07 -0.43
C MET A 87 -8.64 -0.12 -1.05
N GLN A 88 -8.37 1.02 -0.41
CA GLN A 88 -7.34 1.96 -0.85
C GLN A 88 -5.94 1.33 -0.83
N ALA A 89 -5.61 0.60 0.23
CA ALA A 89 -4.34 -0.14 0.30
C ALA A 89 -4.25 -1.21 -0.79
N ILE A 90 -5.33 -1.94 -1.07
CA ILE A 90 -5.40 -2.91 -2.16
C ILE A 90 -5.18 -2.23 -3.52
N LEU A 91 -5.77 -1.06 -3.78
CA LEU A 91 -5.54 -0.35 -5.03
C LEU A 91 -4.09 0.12 -5.18
N LEU A 92 -3.46 0.60 -4.10
CA LEU A 92 -2.03 0.92 -4.09
C LEU A 92 -1.16 -0.31 -4.36
N ASP A 93 -1.54 -1.46 -3.81
CA ASP A 93 -0.88 -2.75 -4.04
C ASP A 93 -0.95 -3.18 -5.51
N ILE A 94 -2.13 -3.06 -6.12
CA ILE A 94 -2.31 -3.29 -7.56
C ILE A 94 -1.40 -2.35 -8.38
N ILE A 95 -1.27 -1.08 -7.99
CA ILE A 95 -0.37 -0.14 -8.68
C ILE A 95 1.09 -0.62 -8.60
N VAL A 96 1.56 -1.06 -7.42
CA VAL A 96 2.90 -1.63 -7.25
C VAL A 96 3.09 -2.84 -8.16
N PHE A 97 2.13 -3.77 -8.16
CA PHE A 97 2.16 -4.95 -9.01
C PHE A 97 2.23 -4.59 -10.50
N LEU A 98 1.41 -3.63 -10.96
CA LEU A 98 1.41 -3.18 -12.36
C LEU A 98 2.74 -2.55 -12.76
N PHE A 99 3.36 -1.77 -11.87
CA PHE A 99 4.71 -1.26 -12.11
C PHE A 99 5.74 -2.40 -12.17
N GLY A 100 5.57 -3.47 -11.40
CA GLY A 100 6.44 -4.65 -11.45
C GLY A 100 6.40 -5.30 -12.83
N VAL A 101 5.19 -5.58 -13.30
CA VAL A 101 4.96 -6.11 -14.66
C VAL A 101 5.54 -5.17 -15.72
N LEU A 102 5.33 -3.86 -15.59
CA LEU A 102 5.88 -2.88 -16.52
C LEU A 102 7.41 -2.91 -16.54
N THR A 103 8.06 -2.98 -15.37
CA THR A 103 9.52 -3.02 -15.28
C THR A 103 10.11 -4.31 -15.80
N ASP A 104 9.42 -5.43 -15.66
CA ASP A 104 9.84 -6.72 -16.25
C ASP A 104 9.83 -6.64 -17.78
N VAL A 105 8.81 -5.97 -18.36
CA VAL A 105 8.73 -5.75 -19.81
C VAL A 105 9.78 -4.74 -20.29
N VAL A 106 9.94 -3.62 -19.59
CA VAL A 106 10.91 -2.56 -19.95
C VAL A 106 12.36 -3.04 -19.78
N GLY A 107 12.64 -3.90 -18.81
CA GLY A 107 13.95 -4.50 -18.59
C GLY A 107 14.44 -5.39 -19.74
N LEU A 108 13.55 -5.78 -20.66
CA LEU A 108 13.90 -6.47 -21.91
C LEU A 108 14.44 -5.52 -22.99
N LEU A 109 14.25 -4.21 -22.82
CA LEU A 109 14.78 -3.18 -23.70
C LEU A 109 16.12 -2.68 -23.14
N PRO A 110 17.10 -2.31 -23.97
CA PRO A 110 18.30 -1.62 -23.53
C PRO A 110 17.95 -0.18 -23.12
N ALA A 111 17.26 -0.04 -21.99
CA ALA A 111 16.97 1.22 -21.34
C ALA A 111 18.21 1.67 -20.55
N GLY A 112 18.58 2.95 -20.67
CA GLY A 112 19.69 3.50 -19.90
C GLY A 112 19.43 3.41 -18.40
N GLY A 113 20.47 3.05 -17.62
CA GLY A 113 20.36 2.79 -16.17
C GLY A 113 19.76 3.96 -15.37
N PHE A 114 19.93 5.20 -15.84
CA PHE A 114 19.34 6.38 -15.19
C PHE A 114 17.81 6.37 -15.21
N ALA A 115 17.19 6.07 -16.36
CA ALA A 115 15.72 6.07 -16.49
C ALA A 115 15.08 5.01 -15.60
N VAL A 116 15.69 3.81 -15.54
CA VAL A 116 15.26 2.71 -14.66
C VAL A 116 15.39 3.12 -13.19
N GLN A 117 16.52 3.69 -12.81
CA GLN A 117 16.75 4.19 -11.44
C GLN A 117 15.72 5.25 -11.03
N THR A 118 15.42 6.21 -11.91
CA THR A 118 14.41 7.25 -11.65
C THR A 118 13.01 6.66 -11.49
N LEU A 119 12.64 5.70 -12.34
CA LEU A 119 11.34 5.03 -12.26
C LEU A 119 11.19 4.27 -10.93
N TYR A 120 12.17 3.44 -10.59
CA TYR A 120 12.17 2.66 -9.35
C TYR A 120 12.08 3.56 -8.12
N THR A 121 12.90 4.62 -8.09
CA THR A 121 12.91 5.59 -6.98
C THR A 121 11.57 6.32 -6.87
N THR A 122 10.98 6.74 -8.00
CA THR A 122 9.69 7.43 -8.02
C THR A 122 8.56 6.52 -7.52
N VAL A 123 8.51 5.27 -7.96
CA VAL A 123 7.51 4.29 -7.51
C VAL A 123 7.66 4.03 -6.00
N PHE A 124 8.88 3.79 -5.53
CA PHE A 124 9.17 3.57 -4.12
C PHE A 124 8.71 4.74 -3.24
N LEU A 125 9.16 5.96 -3.56
CA LEU A 125 8.83 7.14 -2.77
C LEU A 125 7.34 7.48 -2.86
N GLY A 126 6.73 7.36 -4.04
CA GLY A 126 5.32 7.65 -4.26
C GLY A 126 4.40 6.76 -3.43
N ILE A 127 4.63 5.45 -3.45
CA ILE A 127 3.82 4.49 -2.70
C ILE A 127 4.06 4.61 -1.19
N VAL A 128 5.32 4.75 -0.75
CA VAL A 128 5.63 4.97 0.68
C VAL A 128 4.96 6.24 1.17
N ALA A 129 5.04 7.35 0.43
CA ALA A 129 4.40 8.60 0.79
C ALA A 129 2.86 8.47 0.85
N ALA A 130 2.24 7.83 -0.15
CA ALA A 130 0.81 7.57 -0.18
C ALA A 130 0.33 6.73 1.02
N CYS A 131 1.09 5.69 1.37
CA CYS A 131 0.78 4.82 2.51
C CYS A 131 0.97 5.57 3.84
N VAL A 132 2.07 6.31 4.03
CA VAL A 132 2.32 7.11 5.23
C VAL A 132 1.24 8.17 5.41
N TYR A 133 0.91 8.91 4.35
CA TYR A 133 -0.20 9.87 4.37
C TYR A 133 -1.51 9.19 4.80
N SER A 134 -1.81 8.03 4.23
CA SER A 134 -3.05 7.32 4.52
C SER A 134 -3.12 6.78 5.94
N MET A 135 -2.01 6.25 6.47
CA MET A 135 -1.91 5.82 7.86
C MET A 135 -2.06 7.00 8.82
N ILE A 136 -1.44 8.16 8.55
CA ILE A 136 -1.58 9.35 9.38
C ILE A 136 -3.05 9.82 9.41
N GLN A 137 -3.71 9.95 8.24
CA GLN A 137 -5.13 10.32 8.19
C GLN A 137 -6.00 9.29 8.91
N SER A 138 -5.69 8.00 8.77
CA SER A 138 -6.39 6.91 9.45
C SER A 138 -6.30 7.04 10.98
N LEU A 139 -5.11 7.32 11.52
CA LEU A 139 -4.89 7.58 12.94
C LEU A 139 -5.62 8.82 13.45
N LEU A 140 -5.76 9.84 12.60
CA LEU A 140 -6.58 11.04 12.87
C LEU A 140 -8.09 10.78 12.74
N GLY A 141 -8.51 9.60 12.28
CA GLY A 141 -9.92 9.24 12.06
C GLY A 141 -10.52 9.88 10.81
N ARG A 142 -9.69 10.27 9.84
CA ARG A 142 -10.07 10.93 8.59
C ARG A 142 -9.87 9.97 7.42
N TYR A 143 -10.69 10.14 6.38
CA TYR A 143 -10.49 9.44 5.12
C TYR A 143 -9.31 10.09 4.38
N ALA A 144 -8.37 9.26 3.94
CA ALA A 144 -7.22 9.72 3.17
C ALA A 144 -7.64 9.90 1.71
N GLU A 145 -7.67 11.14 1.24
CA GLU A 145 -8.10 11.48 -0.12
C GLU A 145 -6.87 11.59 -1.02
N ILE A 146 -6.62 10.51 -1.78
CA ILE A 146 -5.62 10.45 -2.85
C ILE A 146 -6.37 10.57 -4.17
N PRO A 147 -6.10 11.61 -4.99
CA PRO A 147 -6.79 11.81 -6.26
C PRO A 147 -6.79 10.54 -7.13
N ALA A 148 -7.93 10.27 -7.80
CA ALA A 148 -8.21 9.08 -8.60
C ALA A 148 -8.29 7.75 -7.82
N ILE A 149 -7.42 7.52 -6.82
CA ILE A 149 -7.45 6.28 -6.03
C ILE A 149 -8.66 6.27 -5.09
N SER A 150 -8.87 7.33 -4.33
CA SER A 150 -10.00 7.41 -3.39
C SER A 150 -11.34 7.41 -4.13
N ASP A 151 -11.41 8.06 -5.29
CA ASP A 151 -12.58 7.99 -6.18
C ASP A 151 -12.88 6.56 -6.62
N ALA A 152 -11.86 5.82 -7.04
CA ALA A 152 -12.00 4.40 -7.40
C ALA A 152 -12.45 3.53 -6.21
N VAL A 153 -11.97 3.82 -4.98
CA VAL A 153 -12.46 3.15 -3.77
C VAL A 153 -13.95 3.42 -3.56
N TYR A 154 -14.40 4.66 -3.70
CA TYR A 154 -15.81 5.02 -3.55
C TYR A 154 -16.71 4.35 -4.60
N MET A 155 -16.18 4.07 -5.79
CA MET A 155 -16.91 3.32 -6.82
C MET A 155 -17.02 1.82 -6.51
N GLN A 156 -16.05 1.26 -5.79
CA GLN A 156 -15.99 -0.19 -5.50
C GLN A 156 -16.69 -0.59 -4.22
N LEU A 157 -16.84 0.35 -3.27
CA LEU A 157 -17.54 0.09 -2.03
C LEU A 157 -19.04 0.39 -2.17
N PRO A 158 -19.93 -0.59 -1.95
CA PRO A 158 -21.35 -0.31 -1.83
C PRO A 158 -21.58 0.62 -0.63
N ARG A 159 -22.54 1.54 -0.80
CA ARG A 159 -22.88 2.56 0.21
C ARG A 159 -23.49 1.97 1.47
#